data_AF-A0AAV0YA01-F1
#
_entry.id   AF-A0AAV0YA01-F1
#
_cell.length_a   1.000
_cell.length_b   1.000
_cell.length_c   1.000
_cell.angle_alpha   90.00
_cell.angle_beta   90.00
_cell.angle_gamma   90.00
#
_symmetry.space_group_name_H-M   'P 1'
#
loop_
_entity.id
_entity.type
_entity.pdbx_description
1 polymer ?
#
loop_
_entity_poly.entity_id
_entity_poly.type
_entity_poly.pdbx_seq_one_letter_code
_entity_poly.pdbx_strand_id
1 'polypeptide(L)'
;MISTKHTSEAVENVVRGKIVKKPKVVIDYNTRKTAIDLSDQMSSYSNPLRRSTKWYRKVALDALLNIAVVNSMVLFNTITSSKMSITAFRTSLSNNYLKKKLLMLKALCKQ
;
A
#
# COMPACT_ATOMS: atom_id res chain seq x y z
N MET A 1 11.67 4.90 24.89
CA MET A 1 10.66 5.45 23.95
C MET A 1 10.14 6.74 24.57
N ILE A 2 10.18 7.85 23.84
CA ILE A 2 9.76 9.17 24.36
C ILE A 2 8.33 9.41 23.90
N SER A 3 7.49 9.95 24.78
CA SER A 3 6.08 10.21 24.49
C SER A 3 5.58 11.40 25.30
N THR A 4 4.77 12.24 24.66
CA THR A 4 4.07 13.37 25.29
C THR A 4 2.63 13.04 25.73
N LYS A 5 2.10 11.87 25.32
CA LYS A 5 0.70 11.45 25.57
C LYS A 5 0.58 10.37 26.65
N HIS A 6 1.50 9.41 26.65
CA HIS A 6 1.44 8.22 27.49
C HIS A 6 2.07 8.46 28.86
N THR A 7 1.43 7.90 29.90
CA THR A 7 1.94 7.78 31.27
C THR A 7 2.89 6.58 31.43
N SER A 8 3.45 6.37 32.62
CA SER A 8 4.30 5.22 32.96
C SER A 8 3.55 3.88 33.10
N GLU A 9 2.32 3.79 32.59
CA GLU A 9 1.48 2.59 32.65
C GLU A 9 2.06 1.44 31.82
N ALA A 10 2.02 0.23 32.40
CA ALA A 10 2.37 -1.01 31.74
C ALA A 10 1.15 -1.92 31.64
N VAL A 11 0.88 -2.40 30.42
CA VAL A 11 -0.28 -3.22 30.06
C VAL A 11 0.18 -4.62 29.71
N GLU A 12 -0.67 -5.59 29.99
CA GLU A 12 -0.46 -6.97 29.55
C GLU A 12 -0.73 -7.09 28.05
N ASN A 13 0.15 -7.80 27.35
CA ASN A 13 0.02 -8.07 25.93
C ASN A 13 0.37 -9.53 25.66
N VAL A 14 -0.43 -10.20 24.83
CA VAL A 14 -0.17 -11.58 24.44
C VAL A 14 0.79 -11.59 23.26
N VAL A 15 1.99 -12.11 23.47
CA VAL A 15 3.02 -12.25 22.44
C VAL A 15 3.34 -13.73 22.29
N ARG A 16 3.06 -14.30 21.10
CA ARG A 16 3.33 -15.72 20.78
C ARG A 16 2.75 -16.68 21.84
N GLY A 17 1.52 -16.42 22.27
CA GLY A 17 0.83 -17.23 23.27
C GLY A 17 1.25 -17.01 24.73
N LYS A 18 2.20 -16.09 25.00
CA LYS A 18 2.63 -15.75 26.36
C LYS A 18 2.15 -14.36 26.76
N ILE A 19 1.67 -14.22 27.99
CA ILE A 19 1.32 -12.91 28.57
C ILE A 19 2.62 -12.21 28.98
N VAL A 20 2.87 -11.03 28.40
CA VAL A 20 4.05 -10.20 28.68
C VAL A 20 3.58 -8.80 29.03
N LYS A 21 4.06 -8.27 30.15
CA LYS A 21 3.79 -6.88 30.55
C LYS A 21 4.71 -5.93 29.79
N LYS A 22 4.15 -4.99 29.03
CA LYS A 22 4.89 -3.98 28.27
C LYS A 22 4.34 -2.58 28.54
N PRO A 23 5.18 -1.54 28.51
CA PRO A 23 4.68 -0.16 28.59
C PRO A 23 3.65 0.11 27.50
N LYS A 24 2.55 0.79 27.85
CA LYS A 24 1.46 1.12 26.91
C LYS A 24 1.98 1.86 25.68
N VAL A 25 2.91 2.78 25.89
CA VAL A 25 3.59 3.55 24.84
C VAL A 25 4.23 2.64 23.77
N VAL A 26 4.80 1.50 24.18
CA VAL A 26 5.46 0.57 23.25
C VAL A 26 4.45 -0.17 22.38
N ILE A 27 3.32 -0.57 22.97
CA ILE A 27 2.26 -1.26 22.25
C ILE A 27 1.66 -0.33 21.20
N ASP A 28 1.26 0.87 21.62
CA ASP A 28 0.67 1.89 20.75
C ASP A 28 1.60 2.28 19.59
N TYR A 29 2.89 2.44 19.87
CA TYR A 29 3.89 2.75 18.84
C TYR A 29 3.98 1.63 17.79
N ASN A 30 4.12 0.38 18.23
CA ASN A 30 4.28 -0.75 17.31
C ASN A 30 3.03 -0.95 16.45
N THR A 31 1.83 -0.80 17.01
CA THR A 31 0.57 -0.89 16.27
C THR A 31 0.51 0.15 15.15
N ARG A 32 0.89 1.41 15.42
CA ARG A 32 0.85 2.48 14.41
C ARG A 32 1.97 2.36 13.38
N LYS A 33 3.18 1.98 13.82
CA LYS A 33 4.34 1.82 12.92
C LYS A 33 4.05 0.79 11.83
N THR A 34 3.38 -0.30 12.19
CA THR A 34 3.07 -1.41 11.26
C THR A 34 2.26 -0.95 10.05
N ALA A 35 1.42 0.09 10.17
CA ALA A 35 0.62 0.60 9.06
C ALA A 35 1.49 1.21 7.94
N ILE A 36 2.57 1.89 8.31
CA ILE A 36 3.52 2.49 7.36
C ILE A 36 4.27 1.36 6.64
N ASP A 37 4.81 0.41 7.41
CA ASP A 37 5.54 -0.74 6.87
C ASP A 37 4.67 -1.54 5.88
N LEU A 38 3.36 -1.69 6.18
CA LEU A 38 2.41 -2.36 5.29
C LEU A 38 2.19 -1.59 3.98
N SER A 39 2.05 -0.26 4.04
CA SER A 39 1.91 0.58 2.85
C SER A 39 3.14 0.50 1.95
N ASP A 40 4.34 0.54 2.54
CA ASP A 40 5.61 0.39 1.82
C ASP A 40 5.72 -0.99 1.18
N GLN A 41 5.32 -2.04 1.91
CA GLN A 41 5.26 -3.39 1.38
C GLN A 41 4.31 -3.48 0.17
N MET A 42 3.11 -2.90 0.26
CA MET A 42 2.14 -2.85 -0.84
C MET A 42 2.65 -2.09 -2.05
N SER A 43 3.42 -1.02 -1.83
CA SER A 43 4.09 -0.25 -2.88
C SER A 43 5.17 -1.07 -3.60
N SER A 44 5.92 -1.88 -2.86
CA SER A 44 6.99 -2.73 -3.40
C SER A 44 6.48 -3.86 -4.32
N TYR A 45 5.25 -4.36 -4.07
CA TYR A 45 4.68 -5.43 -4.87
C TYR A 45 4.36 -4.97 -6.29
N SER A 46 4.89 -5.69 -7.28
CA SER A 46 4.67 -5.43 -8.71
C SER A 46 5.04 -3.99 -9.11
N ASN A 47 6.17 -3.50 -8.58
CA ASN A 47 6.71 -2.17 -8.87
C ASN A 47 7.20 -2.07 -10.35
N PRO A 48 6.71 -1.08 -11.13
CA PRO A 48 7.09 -0.90 -12.52
C PRO A 48 8.48 -0.26 -12.70
N LEU A 49 9.15 0.18 -11.64
CA LEU A 49 10.47 0.80 -11.71
C LEU A 49 11.49 -0.13 -12.39
N ARG A 50 12.30 0.45 -13.28
CA ARG A 50 13.42 -0.21 -13.96
C ARG A 50 14.68 0.63 -13.80
N ARG A 51 15.85 -0.01 -13.89
CA ARG A 51 17.15 0.65 -13.76
C ARG A 51 17.23 1.82 -14.75
N SER A 52 17.51 3.01 -14.25
CA SER A 52 17.66 4.21 -15.05
C SER A 52 18.66 5.16 -14.41
N THR A 53 19.38 5.92 -15.23
CA THR A 53 20.30 6.99 -14.80
C THR A 53 19.56 8.27 -14.38
N LYS A 54 18.30 8.42 -14.79
CA LYS A 54 17.49 9.62 -14.54
C LYS A 54 16.72 9.49 -13.24
N TRP A 55 17.18 10.16 -12.17
CA TRP A 55 16.63 10.05 -10.81
C TRP A 55 15.14 10.39 -10.73
N TYR A 56 14.65 11.35 -11.54
CA TYR A 56 13.25 11.77 -11.52
C TYR A 56 12.27 10.64 -11.93
N ARG A 57 12.73 9.66 -12.72
CA ARG A 57 11.92 8.47 -13.06
C ARG A 57 11.64 7.62 -11.83
N LYS A 58 12.59 7.56 -10.89
CA LYS A 58 12.36 6.92 -9.60
C LYS A 58 11.26 7.65 -8.83
N VAL A 59 11.31 8.97 -8.73
CA VAL A 59 10.26 9.73 -8.04
C VAL A 59 8.89 9.52 -8.68
N ALA A 60 8.79 9.59 -10.01
CA ALA A 60 7.52 9.42 -10.71
C ALA A 60 6.93 8.02 -10.56
N LEU A 61 7.74 6.97 -10.77
CA LEU A 61 7.27 5.58 -10.81
C LEU A 61 7.22 4.93 -9.42
N ASP A 62 8.22 5.18 -8.59
CA ASP A 62 8.41 4.51 -7.30
C ASP A 62 7.57 5.17 -6.20
N ALA A 63 7.57 6.51 -6.16
CA ALA A 63 6.81 7.25 -5.15
C ALA A 63 5.41 7.58 -5.66
N LEU A 64 5.29 8.46 -6.65
CA LEU A 64 3.99 9.05 -7.02
C LEU A 64 3.01 8.01 -7.56
N LEU A 65 3.43 7.19 -8.52
CA LEU A 65 2.55 6.19 -9.13
C LEU A 65 2.14 5.10 -8.13
N ASN A 66 3.09 4.53 -7.37
CA ASN A 66 2.73 3.47 -6.44
C ASN A 66 1.84 3.98 -5.30
N ILE A 67 2.11 5.17 -4.74
CA ILE A 67 1.23 5.80 -3.74
C ILE A 67 -0.17 6.01 -4.31
N ALA A 68 -0.29 6.54 -5.53
CA ALA A 68 -1.57 6.75 -6.18
C ALA A 68 -2.35 5.44 -6.37
N VAL A 69 -1.68 4.36 -6.79
CA VAL A 69 -2.31 3.05 -6.98
C VAL A 69 -2.76 2.45 -5.64
N VAL A 70 -1.94 2.50 -4.60
CA VAL A 70 -2.30 2.01 -3.26
C VAL A 70 -3.50 2.78 -2.72
N ASN A 71 -3.49 4.11 -2.80
CA ASN A 71 -4.61 4.94 -2.36
C ASN A 71 -5.89 4.65 -3.14
N SER A 72 -5.80 4.47 -4.45
CA SER A 72 -6.94 4.12 -5.31
C SER A 72 -7.51 2.75 -4.94
N MET A 73 -6.66 1.77 -4.62
CA MET A 73 -7.09 0.45 -4.16
C MET A 73 -7.80 0.53 -2.82
N VAL A 74 -7.26 1.29 -1.86
CA VAL A 74 -7.89 1.51 -0.55
C VAL A 74 -9.27 2.13 -0.75
N LEU A 75 -9.38 3.19 -1.56
CA LEU A 75 -10.66 3.85 -1.86
C LEU A 75 -11.66 2.90 -2.54
N PHE A 76 -11.20 2.06 -3.47
CA PHE A 76 -12.05 1.07 -4.13
C PHE A 76 -12.57 0.03 -3.12
N ASN A 77 -11.68 -0.49 -2.27
CA ASN A 77 -12.05 -1.48 -1.25
C ASN A 77 -13.02 -0.88 -0.22
N THR A 78 -12.85 0.39 0.17
CA THR A 78 -13.76 1.04 1.13
C THR A 78 -15.15 1.29 0.54
N ILE A 79 -15.23 1.78 -0.70
CA ILE A 79 -16.53 2.09 -1.34
C ILE A 79 -17.27 0.80 -1.70
N THR A 80 -16.59 -0.18 -2.29
CA THR A 80 -17.23 -1.43 -2.76
C THR A 80 -17.32 -2.48 -1.66
N SER A 81 -16.79 -2.21 -0.45
CA SER A 81 -16.66 -3.20 0.63
C SER A 81 -15.96 -4.49 0.19
N SER A 82 -15.09 -4.38 -0.83
CA SER A 82 -14.35 -5.51 -1.39
C SER A 82 -12.99 -5.65 -0.70
N LYS A 83 -12.44 -6.86 -0.68
CA LYS A 83 -11.13 -7.16 -0.08
C LYS A 83 -10.12 -7.52 -1.15
N MET A 84 -9.97 -6.66 -2.16
CA MET A 84 -9.04 -6.90 -3.26
C MET A 84 -7.59 -6.69 -2.79
N SER A 85 -6.70 -7.62 -3.15
CA SER A 85 -5.27 -7.47 -2.91
C SER A 85 -4.64 -6.49 -3.90
N ILE A 86 -3.48 -5.91 -3.54
CA ILE A 86 -2.76 -4.97 -4.40
C ILE A 86 -2.34 -5.59 -5.75
N THR A 87 -2.00 -6.88 -5.76
CA THR A 87 -1.61 -7.62 -6.97
C THR A 87 -2.80 -7.85 -7.90
N ALA A 88 -3.96 -8.22 -7.34
CA ALA A 88 -5.20 -8.38 -8.10
C ALA A 88 -5.67 -7.04 -8.66
N PHE A 89 -5.59 -5.97 -7.86
CA PHE A 89 -5.97 -4.62 -8.29
C PHE A 89 -5.09 -4.12 -9.43
N ARG A 90 -3.76 -4.26 -9.34
CA ARG A 90 -2.84 -3.90 -10.41
C ARG A 90 -3.07 -4.70 -11.70
N THR A 91 -3.35 -6.00 -11.58
CA THR A 91 -3.68 -6.85 -12.73
C THR A 91 -4.98 -6.40 -13.39
N SER A 92 -6.02 -6.13 -12.60
CA SER A 92 -7.31 -5.61 -13.09
C SER A 92 -7.14 -4.26 -13.78
N LEU A 93 -6.40 -3.32 -13.19
CA LEU A 93 -6.07 -2.05 -13.82
C LEU A 93 -5.41 -2.25 -15.17
N SER A 94 -4.33 -3.04 -15.22
CA SER A 94 -3.55 -3.29 -16.44
C SER A 94 -4.43 -3.87 -17.55
N ASN A 95 -5.25 -4.88 -17.23
CA ASN A 95 -6.16 -5.51 -18.18
C ASN A 95 -7.21 -4.53 -18.70
N ASN A 96 -7.78 -3.69 -17.83
CA ASN A 96 -8.76 -2.67 -18.24
C ASN A 96 -8.14 -1.62 -19.16
N TYR A 97 -6.93 -1.15 -18.85
CA TYR A 97 -6.20 -0.21 -19.72
C TYR A 97 -5.88 -0.82 -21.09
N LEU A 98 -5.42 -2.06 -21.14
CA LEU A 98 -5.13 -2.77 -22.39
C LEU A 98 -6.39 -3.00 -23.23
N LYS A 99 -7.49 -3.45 -22.61
CA LYS A 99 -8.77 -3.67 -23.28
C LYS A 99 -9.29 -2.37 -23.91
N LYS A 100 -9.24 -1.25 -23.17
CA LYS A 100 -9.64 0.07 -23.68
C LYS A 100 -8.78 0.50 -24.88
N LYS A 101 -7.46 0.30 -24.81
CA LYS A 101 -6.55 0.60 -25.93
C LYS A 101 -6.85 -0.24 -27.17
N LEU A 102 -7.10 -1.54 -27.01
CA LEU A 102 -7.44 -2.44 -28.11
C LEU A 102 -8.76 -2.05 -28.79
N LEU A 103 -9.77 -1.67 -28.00
CA LEU A 103 -11.05 -1.15 -28.51
C LEU A 103 -10.87 0.13 -29.34
N MET A 104 -10.06 1.07 -28.86
CA MET A 104 -9.75 2.31 -29.58
C MET A 104 -9.07 2.03 -30.92
N LEU A 105 -8.07 1.14 -30.95
CA LEU A 105 -7.37 0.77 -32.18
C LEU A 105 -8.30 0.09 -33.19
N LYS A 106 -9.18 -0.80 -32.75
CA LYS A 106 -10.18 -1.44 -33.63
C LYS A 106 -11.20 -0.45 -34.18
N ALA A 107 -11.54 0.61 -33.44
CA ALA A 107 -12.42 1.66 -33.92
C ALA A 107 -11.75 2.52 -35.00
N LEU A 108 -10.45 2.81 -34.83
CA LEU A 108 -9.66 3.59 -35.79
C LEU A 108 -9.35 2.82 -37.08
N CYS A 109 -9.13 1.51 -37.02
CA CYS A 109 -8.90 0.67 -38.21
C CYS A 109 -10.19 0.27 -38.96
N LYS A 110 -11.38 0.66 -38.46
CA LYS A 110 -12.68 0.44 -39.13
C LYS A 110 -13.17 1.67 -39.92
N GLN A 111 -12.38 2.74 -39.97
CA GLN A 111 -12.49 3.84 -40.93
C GLN A 111 -11.49 3.61 -42.06
#